data_AF-A0AAV3UPR3-F1
#
_entry.id   AF-A0AAV3UPR3-F1
#
_cell.length_a   1.000
_cell.length_b   1.000
_cell.length_c   1.000
_cell.angle_alpha   90.00
_cell.angle_beta   90.00
_cell.angle_gamma   90.00
#
_symmetry.space_group_name_H-M   'P 1'
#
loop_
_entity.id
_entity.type
_entity.pdbx_description
1 polymer ?
#
loop_
_entity_poly.entity_id
_entity_poly.type
_entity_poly.pdbx_seq_one_letter_code
_entity_poly.pdbx_strand_id
1 'polypeptide(L)'
;MTLEGDGIDVDFSEEGVPFSHFYSGMGYNNTDFTYTPQYRRMYSYFTSYPSETTYIRMHNILTSHGRGDYYFHEGDDYNGRGEGAACMLTEDDHLEYDWTHVDRVYDILIEHDMKPIVEIERMPADLRDSKKDYPAPADYDLWRTFVKAFVQHLTERYGHDEVAT
;
A
#
# COMPACT_ATOMS: atom_id res chain seq x y z
N MET A 1 35.08 -21.53 -38.60
CA MET A 1 34.60 -22.03 -37.30
C MET A 1 33.18 -21.53 -37.16
N THR A 2 32.23 -22.32 -37.67
CA THR A 2 30.79 -22.05 -37.62
C THR A 2 30.33 -22.39 -36.21
N LEU A 3 29.94 -21.38 -35.44
CA LEU A 3 29.12 -21.60 -34.27
C LEU A 3 27.70 -21.83 -34.81
N GLU A 4 27.32 -23.09 -34.97
CA GLU A 4 25.91 -23.48 -35.12
C GLU A 4 25.22 -23.17 -33.78
N GLY A 5 24.72 -21.95 -33.65
CA GLY A 5 23.85 -21.54 -32.55
C GLY A 5 22.45 -21.30 -33.11
N ASP A 6 21.43 -21.82 -32.43
CA ASP A 6 20.02 -21.57 -32.75
C ASP A 6 19.77 -20.06 -32.75
N GLY A 7 19.70 -19.45 -33.93
CA GLY A 7 19.40 -18.04 -34.10
C GLY A 7 17.93 -17.77 -33.81
N ILE A 8 17.65 -16.69 -33.08
CA ILE A 8 16.28 -16.19 -32.92
C ILE A 8 15.99 -15.28 -34.12
N ASP A 9 15.06 -15.69 -34.97
CA ASP A 9 14.55 -14.87 -36.07
C ASP A 9 13.24 -14.19 -35.63
N VAL A 10 13.15 -12.88 -35.84
CA VAL A 10 11.99 -12.06 -35.44
C VAL A 10 11.51 -11.30 -36.67
N ASP A 11 10.31 -11.64 -37.13
CA ASP A 11 9.68 -10.98 -38.27
C ASP A 11 8.82 -9.79 -37.81
N PHE A 12 9.18 -8.59 -38.26
CA PHE A 12 8.45 -7.35 -37.98
C PHE A 12 7.39 -7.02 -39.05
N SER A 13 7.27 -7.84 -40.10
CA SER A 13 6.27 -7.65 -41.16
C SER A 13 4.90 -8.25 -40.83
N GLU A 14 4.84 -9.13 -39.84
CA GLU A 14 3.60 -9.68 -39.29
C GLU A 14 3.09 -8.83 -38.11
N GLU A 15 1.78 -8.68 -37.99
CA GLU A 15 1.17 -7.99 -36.86
C GLU A 15 1.21 -8.88 -35.61
N GLY A 16 1.90 -8.41 -34.57
CA GLY A 16 1.95 -9.09 -33.28
C GLY A 16 0.63 -9.01 -32.52
N VAL A 17 0.47 -9.85 -31.51
CA VAL A 17 -0.62 -9.72 -30.54
C VAL A 17 -0.24 -8.72 -29.43
N PRO A 18 -1.21 -7.96 -28.87
CA PRO A 18 -0.93 -7.14 -27.70
C PRO A 18 -0.37 -7.98 -26.57
N PHE A 19 0.81 -7.61 -26.06
CA PHE A 19 1.43 -8.26 -24.92
C PHE A 19 0.96 -7.56 -23.63
N SER A 20 0.33 -8.32 -22.73
CA SER A 20 -0.11 -7.77 -21.45
C SER A 20 1.07 -7.63 -20.50
N HIS A 21 1.28 -6.43 -19.98
CA HIS A 21 2.37 -6.11 -19.06
C HIS A 21 1.97 -6.43 -17.62
N PHE A 22 1.87 -7.72 -17.30
CA PHE A 22 1.46 -8.25 -15.99
C PHE A 22 2.51 -8.06 -14.89
N TYR A 23 3.66 -7.47 -15.20
CA TYR A 23 4.80 -7.23 -14.30
C TYR A 23 4.91 -5.76 -13.86
N SER A 24 3.82 -4.99 -14.01
CA SER A 24 3.68 -3.56 -13.69
C SER A 24 3.54 -3.24 -12.19
N GLY A 25 3.89 -4.19 -11.32
CA GLY A 25 3.72 -4.08 -9.87
C GLY A 25 5.01 -4.27 -9.10
N MET A 26 5.17 -3.52 -8.00
CA MET A 26 6.25 -3.69 -7.02
C MET A 26 5.73 -3.49 -5.61
N GLY A 27 6.60 -3.68 -4.62
CA GLY A 27 6.27 -3.42 -3.23
C GLY A 27 7.49 -3.30 -2.34
N TYR A 28 7.26 -2.80 -1.14
CA TYR A 28 8.25 -2.72 -0.07
C TYR A 28 7.56 -2.96 1.26
N ASN A 29 8.31 -2.87 2.35
CA ASN A 29 7.80 -3.24 3.66
C ASN A 29 6.76 -2.22 4.18
N ASN A 30 7.12 -1.30 5.06
CA ASN A 30 6.15 -0.42 5.69
C ASN A 30 5.76 0.77 4.80
N THR A 31 4.46 1.09 4.76
CA THR A 31 3.91 2.32 4.19
C THR A 31 4.57 3.61 4.72
N ASP A 32 5.13 3.59 5.93
CA ASP A 32 5.80 4.76 6.53
C ASP A 32 7.00 5.23 5.71
N PHE A 33 7.60 4.34 4.94
CA PHE A 33 8.72 4.69 4.09
C PHE A 33 8.32 5.64 2.96
N THR A 34 7.05 5.63 2.54
CA THR A 34 6.53 6.37 1.38
C THR A 34 6.84 7.87 1.42
N TYR A 35 6.75 8.49 2.59
CA TYR A 35 6.98 9.92 2.74
C TYR A 35 8.42 10.28 3.12
N THR A 36 9.34 9.31 3.17
CA THR A 36 10.76 9.56 3.41
C THR A 36 11.44 10.16 2.17
N PRO A 37 12.48 11.00 2.33
CA PRO A 37 13.20 11.57 1.19
C PRO A 37 13.77 10.54 0.20
N GLN A 38 14.15 9.37 0.70
CA GLN A 38 14.76 8.28 -0.07
C GLN A 38 13.73 7.65 -1.01
N TYR A 39 12.53 7.35 -0.51
CA TYR A 39 11.46 6.77 -1.31
C TYR A 39 10.86 7.78 -2.29
N ARG A 40 10.74 9.05 -1.92
CA ARG A 40 10.34 10.11 -2.88
C ARG A 40 11.29 10.17 -4.09
N ARG A 41 12.60 10.04 -3.86
CA ARG A 41 13.59 9.95 -4.95
C ARG A 41 13.43 8.67 -5.78
N MET A 42 13.11 7.56 -5.13
CA MET A 42 12.84 6.29 -5.81
C MET A 42 11.62 6.41 -6.74
N TYR A 43 10.52 7.01 -6.29
CA TYR A 43 9.35 7.23 -7.18
C TYR A 43 9.69 8.14 -8.34
N SER A 44 10.38 9.26 -8.09
CA SER A 44 10.82 10.15 -9.17
C SER A 44 11.73 9.44 -10.19
N TYR A 45 12.56 8.49 -9.74
CA TYR A 45 13.37 7.67 -10.63
C TYR A 45 12.50 6.72 -11.47
N PHE A 46 11.56 6.02 -10.85
CA PHE A 46 10.65 5.14 -11.59
C PHE A 46 9.80 5.91 -12.60
N THR A 47 9.26 7.06 -12.23
CA THR A 47 8.44 7.88 -13.14
C THR A 47 9.25 8.69 -14.16
N SER A 48 10.60 8.66 -14.12
CA SER A 48 11.45 9.43 -15.04
C SER A 48 11.61 8.81 -16.44
N TYR A 49 11.27 7.54 -16.59
CA TYR A 49 11.17 6.85 -17.88
C TYR A 49 9.70 6.47 -18.09
N PRO A 50 9.27 6.06 -19.30
CA PRO A 50 8.00 5.38 -19.50
C PRO A 50 8.04 4.07 -18.71
N SER A 51 7.83 4.18 -17.41
CA SER A 51 7.78 3.07 -16.50
C SER A 51 6.36 2.59 -16.48
N GLU A 52 6.23 1.29 -16.68
CA GLU A 52 4.96 0.60 -16.58
C GLU A 52 4.67 0.24 -15.12
N THR A 53 5.49 0.68 -14.16
CA THR A 53 5.26 0.42 -12.74
C THR A 53 4.10 1.28 -12.27
N THR A 54 2.91 0.71 -12.37
CA THR A 54 1.64 1.36 -12.01
C THR A 54 1.21 1.01 -10.60
N TYR A 55 1.63 -0.14 -10.05
CA TYR A 55 1.08 -0.66 -8.80
C TYR A 55 2.12 -0.82 -7.69
N ILE A 56 1.82 -0.32 -6.50
CA ILE A 56 2.67 -0.41 -5.31
C ILE A 56 1.93 -1.13 -4.18
N ARG A 57 2.48 -2.26 -3.71
CA ARG A 57 1.98 -2.99 -2.54
C ARG A 57 2.82 -2.67 -1.30
N MET A 58 2.15 -2.33 -0.19
CA MET A 58 2.80 -1.91 1.06
C MET A 58 2.11 -2.53 2.27
N HIS A 59 2.88 -2.76 3.33
CA HIS A 59 2.42 -3.22 4.62
C HIS A 59 1.91 -2.06 5.50
N ASN A 60 1.02 -2.38 6.44
CA ASN A 60 0.60 -1.51 7.56
C ASN A 60 -0.10 -0.18 7.21
N ILE A 61 -0.89 -0.09 6.14
CA ILE A 61 -1.59 1.19 5.82
C ILE A 61 -2.53 1.68 6.94
N LEU A 62 -3.17 0.76 7.66
CA LEU A 62 -4.09 1.08 8.77
C LEU A 62 -3.42 1.13 10.15
N THR A 63 -2.15 0.73 10.22
CA THR A 63 -1.38 0.57 11.47
C THR A 63 0.01 1.20 11.37
N SER A 64 0.13 2.23 10.52
CA SER A 64 1.33 3.04 10.37
C SER A 64 1.76 3.59 11.74
N HIS A 65 3.06 3.73 11.95
CA HIS A 65 3.57 4.35 13.16
C HIS A 65 3.78 5.87 12.99
N GLY A 66 3.79 6.39 11.75
CA GLY A 66 3.87 7.82 11.46
C GLY A 66 5.28 8.44 11.56
N ARG A 67 6.34 7.62 11.64
CA ARG A 67 7.73 8.03 11.92
C ARG A 67 8.75 7.64 10.84
N GLY A 68 8.31 7.47 9.60
CA GLY A 68 9.20 7.22 8.46
C GLY A 68 10.00 5.92 8.58
N ASP A 69 11.32 6.01 8.43
CA ASP A 69 12.26 4.90 8.49
C ASP A 69 12.82 4.62 9.91
N TYR A 70 12.32 5.31 10.94
CA TYR A 70 12.83 5.19 12.32
C TYR A 70 12.93 3.74 12.81
N TYR A 71 11.85 2.97 12.66
CA TYR A 71 11.78 1.59 13.16
C TYR A 71 12.49 0.55 12.26
N PHE A 72 13.01 0.96 11.09
CA PHE A 72 13.89 0.08 10.32
C PHE A 72 15.17 -0.27 11.10
N HIS A 73 15.61 0.62 12.01
CA HIS A 73 16.83 0.46 12.80
C HIS A 73 16.58 0.04 14.25
N GLU A 74 15.39 0.30 14.82
CA GLU A 74 15.12 0.11 16.26
C GLU A 74 14.22 -1.07 16.62
N GLY A 75 13.72 -1.83 15.63
CA GLY A 75 12.90 -3.04 15.83
C GLY A 75 11.40 -2.81 15.61
N ASP A 76 10.67 -3.90 15.35
CA ASP A 76 9.29 -3.89 14.87
C ASP A 76 8.29 -3.35 15.90
N ASP A 77 7.70 -2.18 15.62
CA ASP A 77 6.49 -1.68 16.28
C ASP A 77 5.29 -1.61 15.32
N TYR A 78 5.05 -2.69 14.57
CA TYR A 78 3.85 -2.85 13.74
C TYR A 78 2.60 -3.22 14.58
N ASN A 79 2.47 -2.68 15.79
CA ASN A 79 1.39 -3.04 16.71
C ASN A 79 0.17 -2.13 16.61
N GLY A 80 0.16 -1.13 15.72
CA GLY A 80 -0.99 -0.24 15.54
C GLY A 80 -1.30 0.62 16.76
N ARG A 81 -0.26 1.03 17.52
CA ARG A 81 -0.33 1.97 18.66
C ARG A 81 0.43 3.28 18.42
N GLY A 82 1.01 3.45 17.24
CA GLY A 82 1.73 4.67 16.88
C GLY A 82 0.78 5.80 16.51
N GLU A 83 1.34 7.00 16.38
CA GLU A 83 0.62 8.21 15.94
C GLU A 83 -0.03 8.05 14.54
N GLY A 84 0.40 7.06 13.76
CA GLY A 84 -0.17 6.74 12.44
C GLY A 84 -1.28 5.70 12.41
N ALA A 85 -1.77 5.23 13.56
CA ALA A 85 -2.88 4.28 13.60
C ALA A 85 -4.16 4.95 13.10
N ALA A 86 -4.83 4.33 12.12
CA ALA A 86 -5.96 4.95 11.45
C ALA A 86 -7.27 4.92 12.26
N CYS A 87 -7.29 4.19 13.38
CA CYS A 87 -8.47 4.05 14.22
C CYS A 87 -8.09 3.82 15.69
N MET A 88 -8.88 4.45 16.57
CA MET A 88 -8.83 4.30 18.02
C MET A 88 -10.24 3.96 18.53
N LEU A 89 -10.34 3.11 19.55
CA LEU A 89 -11.60 2.84 20.24
C LEU A 89 -11.68 3.73 21.49
N THR A 90 -12.73 4.55 21.57
CA THR A 90 -12.94 5.42 22.73
C THR A 90 -13.47 4.64 23.94
N GLU A 91 -13.45 5.26 25.12
CA GLU A 91 -14.01 4.66 26.35
C GLU A 91 -15.51 4.37 26.25
N ASP A 92 -16.23 5.04 25.35
CA ASP A 92 -17.66 4.86 25.10
C ASP A 92 -17.97 3.82 23.99
N ASP A 93 -17.00 2.96 23.63
CA ASP A 93 -17.11 1.98 22.54
C ASP A 93 -17.40 2.58 21.14
N HIS A 94 -16.97 3.82 20.90
CA HIS A 94 -17.08 4.48 19.59
C HIS A 94 -15.73 4.46 18.85
N LEU A 95 -15.78 4.29 17.53
CA LEU A 95 -14.58 4.34 16.68
C LEU A 95 -14.33 5.78 16.25
N GLU A 96 -13.13 6.28 16.56
CA GLU A 96 -12.59 7.51 15.99
C GLU A 96 -11.56 7.16 14.92
N TYR A 97 -11.53 7.94 13.84
CA TYR A 97 -10.66 7.71 12.69
C TYR A 97 -9.73 8.89 12.45
N ASP A 98 -8.46 8.59 12.19
CA ASP A 98 -7.48 9.56 11.71
C ASP A 98 -6.88 9.08 10.39
N TRP A 99 -7.31 9.67 9.29
CA TRP A 99 -6.85 9.32 7.96
C TRP A 99 -5.62 10.11 7.51
N THR A 100 -5.03 10.96 8.36
CA THR A 100 -3.93 11.87 7.98
C THR A 100 -2.76 11.12 7.35
N HIS A 101 -2.36 9.98 7.93
CA HIS A 101 -1.25 9.18 7.42
C HIS A 101 -1.62 8.36 6.19
N VAL A 102 -2.84 7.84 6.13
CA VAL A 102 -3.40 7.16 4.94
C VAL A 102 -3.39 8.12 3.75
N ASP A 103 -3.97 9.31 3.93
CA ASP A 103 -4.07 10.35 2.91
C ASP A 103 -2.69 10.76 2.44
N ARG A 104 -1.76 11.00 3.37
CA ARG A 104 -0.39 11.37 3.02
C ARG A 104 0.31 10.32 2.16
N VAL A 105 0.12 9.03 2.44
CA VAL A 105 0.73 7.96 1.66
C VAL A 105 0.10 7.92 0.26
N TYR A 106 -1.23 7.88 0.18
CA TYR A 106 -1.93 7.72 -1.09
C TYR A 106 -1.80 8.95 -1.99
N ASP A 107 -1.82 10.16 -1.42
CA ASP A 107 -1.57 11.39 -2.16
C ASP A 107 -0.18 11.37 -2.82
N ILE A 108 0.85 10.83 -2.16
CA ILE A 108 2.19 10.70 -2.72
C ILE A 108 2.22 9.71 -3.88
N LEU A 109 1.52 8.57 -3.75
CA LEU A 109 1.47 7.60 -4.84
C LEU A 109 0.76 8.18 -6.06
N ILE A 110 -0.37 8.85 -5.86
CA ILE A 110 -1.15 9.48 -6.93
C ILE A 110 -0.36 10.62 -7.59
N GLU A 111 0.41 11.42 -6.82
CA GLU A 111 1.34 12.44 -7.35
C GLU A 111 2.37 11.84 -8.33
N HIS A 112 2.66 10.55 -8.20
CA HIS A 112 3.62 9.80 -9.02
C HIS A 112 2.95 8.84 -10.02
N ASP A 113 1.66 9.02 -10.33
CA ASP A 113 0.89 8.16 -11.24
C ASP A 113 0.92 6.66 -10.83
N MET A 114 1.02 6.41 -9.52
CA MET A 114 1.04 5.08 -8.93
C MET A 114 -0.24 4.79 -8.16
N LYS A 115 -0.67 3.53 -8.19
CA LYS A 115 -1.86 3.01 -7.52
C LYS A 115 -1.49 2.02 -6.41
N PRO A 116 -2.09 2.11 -5.22
CA PRO A 116 -1.82 1.16 -4.16
C PRO A 116 -2.51 -0.18 -4.43
N ILE A 117 -1.78 -1.29 -4.30
CA ILE A 117 -2.40 -2.60 -4.03
C ILE A 117 -2.67 -2.63 -2.53
N VAL A 118 -3.92 -2.36 -2.17
CA VAL A 118 -4.33 -2.18 -0.78
C VAL A 118 -4.27 -3.52 -0.03
N GLU A 119 -3.38 -3.58 0.95
CA GLU A 119 -3.28 -4.71 1.86
C GLU A 119 -3.91 -4.36 3.20
N ILE A 120 -5.05 -4.99 3.49
CA ILE A 120 -5.66 -4.94 4.83
C ILE A 120 -5.04 -6.04 5.66
N GLU A 121 -3.82 -5.78 6.11
CA GLU A 121 -3.11 -6.61 7.07
C GLU A 121 -2.98 -5.89 8.41
N ARG A 122 -2.66 -6.67 9.44
CA ARG A 122 -2.57 -6.21 10.83
C ARG A 122 -3.88 -5.54 11.26
N MET A 123 -3.89 -4.99 12.47
CA MET A 123 -5.09 -4.43 13.05
C MET A 123 -4.69 -3.37 14.09
N PRO A 124 -5.41 -2.24 14.16
CA PRO A 124 -5.25 -1.30 15.27
C PRO A 124 -5.35 -2.02 16.60
N ALA A 125 -4.50 -1.67 17.56
CA ALA A 125 -4.35 -2.46 18.79
C ALA A 125 -5.65 -2.58 19.58
N ASP A 126 -6.48 -1.54 19.53
CA ASP A 126 -7.75 -1.46 20.27
C ASP A 126 -8.82 -2.40 19.71
N LEU A 127 -8.72 -2.77 18.43
CA LEU A 127 -9.65 -3.69 17.78
C LEU A 127 -9.20 -5.16 17.87
N ARG A 128 -7.95 -5.41 18.31
CA ARG A 128 -7.35 -6.75 18.32
C ARG A 128 -7.76 -7.57 19.54
N ASP A 129 -8.10 -8.85 19.32
CA ASP A 129 -8.24 -9.81 20.41
C ASP A 129 -6.86 -10.11 21.04
N SER A 130 -6.64 -9.61 22.24
CA SER A 130 -5.40 -9.81 23.00
C SER A 130 -5.14 -11.26 23.42
N LYS A 131 -6.14 -12.15 23.30
CA LYS A 131 -6.02 -13.57 23.64
C LYS A 131 -5.51 -14.43 22.47
N LYS A 132 -5.32 -13.84 21.29
CA LYS A 132 -4.88 -14.54 20.08
C LYS A 132 -3.46 -14.13 19.71
N ASP A 133 -2.66 -15.11 19.32
CA ASP A 133 -1.29 -14.90 18.83
C ASP A 133 -1.24 -14.46 17.35
N TYR A 134 -2.40 -14.37 16.70
CA TYR A 134 -2.58 -13.92 15.31
C TYR A 134 -3.53 -12.72 15.28
N PRO A 135 -3.46 -11.85 14.24
CA PRO A 135 -4.28 -10.65 14.15
C PRO A 135 -5.75 -11.02 13.88
N ALA A 136 -6.50 -11.19 14.96
CA ALA A 136 -7.94 -11.41 14.94
C ALA A 136 -8.65 -10.24 15.64
N PRO A 137 -9.81 -9.80 15.13
CA PRO A 137 -10.59 -8.79 15.82
C PRO A 137 -11.22 -9.36 17.10
N ALA A 138 -11.23 -8.55 18.16
CA ALA A 138 -12.00 -8.82 19.37
C ALA A 138 -13.51 -8.78 19.08
N ASP A 139 -13.92 -7.91 18.16
CA ASP A 139 -15.29 -7.77 17.67
C ASP A 139 -15.28 -7.60 16.14
N TYR A 140 -15.92 -8.55 15.45
CA TYR A 140 -15.98 -8.56 13.98
C TYR A 140 -16.91 -7.48 13.40
N ASP A 141 -17.91 -7.02 14.14
CA ASP A 141 -18.82 -5.96 13.71
C ASP A 141 -18.13 -4.59 13.81
N LEU A 142 -17.33 -4.35 14.85
CA LEU A 142 -16.46 -3.18 14.93
C LEU A 142 -15.42 -3.18 13.81
N TRP A 143 -14.75 -4.32 13.58
CA TRP A 143 -13.80 -4.45 12.47
C TRP A 143 -14.45 -4.18 11.09
N ARG A 144 -15.63 -4.76 10.84
CA ARG A 144 -16.39 -4.50 9.62
C ARG A 144 -16.75 -3.03 9.46
N THR A 145 -17.11 -2.37 10.56
CA THR A 145 -17.46 -0.94 10.56
C THR A 145 -16.26 -0.08 10.20
N PHE A 146 -15.09 -0.37 10.78
CA PHE A 146 -13.85 0.32 10.44
C PHE A 146 -13.44 0.14 8.98
N VAL A 147 -13.44 -1.10 8.46
CA VAL A 147 -13.08 -1.35 7.04
C VAL A 147 -14.03 -0.64 6.09
N LYS A 148 -15.33 -0.57 6.42
CA LYS A 148 -16.30 0.22 5.64
C LYS A 148 -15.99 1.71 5.68
N ALA A 149 -15.70 2.27 6.85
CA ALA A 149 -15.35 3.68 7.00
C ALA A 149 -14.09 4.03 6.19
N PHE A 150 -13.10 3.14 6.18
CA PHE A 150 -11.91 3.28 5.35
C PHE A 150 -12.24 3.35 3.85
N VAL A 151 -12.98 2.37 3.30
CA VAL A 151 -13.35 2.37 1.88
C VAL A 151 -14.23 3.59 1.53
N GLN A 152 -15.14 3.97 2.42
CA GLN A 152 -15.97 5.15 2.24
C GLN A 152 -15.12 6.43 2.17
N HIS A 153 -14.19 6.61 3.10
CA HIS A 153 -13.27 7.75 3.11
C HIS A 153 -12.45 7.83 1.82
N LEU A 154 -11.88 6.72 1.35
CA LEU A 154 -11.16 6.68 0.07
C LEU A 154 -12.05 7.08 -1.11
N THR A 155 -13.28 6.57 -1.13
CA THR A 155 -14.26 6.87 -2.20
C THR A 155 -14.65 8.35 -2.18
N GLU A 156 -14.81 8.94 -1.00
CA GLU A 156 -15.14 10.35 -0.82
C GLU A 156 -13.98 11.27 -1.23
N ARG A 157 -12.74 10.88 -0.91
CA ARG A 157 -11.54 11.69 -1.19
C ARG A 157 -11.06 11.57 -2.63
N TYR A 158 -10.94 10.36 -3.16
CA TYR A 158 -10.31 10.08 -4.45
C TYR A 158 -11.32 9.82 -5.58
N GLY A 159 -12.58 9.58 -5.24
CA GLY A 159 -13.63 9.25 -6.18
C GLY A 159 -13.74 7.75 -6.44
N HIS A 160 -14.97 7.30 -6.69
CA HIS A 160 -15.28 5.88 -6.91
C HIS A 160 -14.46 5.28 -8.06
N ASP A 161 -14.35 5.98 -9.18
CA ASP A 161 -13.70 5.44 -10.38
C ASP A 161 -12.21 5.20 -10.16
N GLU A 162 -11.53 6.07 -9.39
CA GLU A 162 -10.13 5.89 -9.03
C GLU A 162 -9.92 4.72 -8.06
N VAL A 163 -10.83 4.56 -7.09
CA VAL A 163 -10.78 3.46 -6.12
C VAL A 163 -11.12 2.09 -6.76
N ALA A 164 -11.89 2.09 -7.84
CA ALA A 164 -12.34 0.88 -8.52
C ALA A 164 -11.40 0.35 -9.61
N THR A 165 -10.26 1.00 -9.85
CA THR A 165 -9.27 0.58 -10.87
C THR A 165 -8.37 -0.56 -10.43
#